data_AF-A0A3M2TLY7-F1
#
_entry.id   AF-A0A3M2TLY7-F1
#
_cell.length_a   1.000
_cell.length_b   1.000
_cell.length_c   1.000
_cell.angle_alpha   90.00
_cell.angle_beta   90.00
_cell.angle_gamma   90.00
#
_symmetry.space_group_name_H-M   'P 1'
#
loop_
_entity.id
_entity.type
_entity.pdbx_description
1 polymer ?
#
loop_
_entity_poly.entity_id
_entity_poly.type
_entity_poly.pdbx_seq_one_letter_code
_entity_poly.pdbx_strand_id
1 'polypeptide(L)'
;MFRIQQLKAQGYSILAIDYRGFGQSMGQLPSEKSVYEDARIAWQRLKQLQPDPQRRLIYGHSLGGAVAVDLAAELGHDAEKDNAPVQARGLIIESTFTNLADVATALANTSLPVRWLLSQKFDSLDKIADIHMPVLIVHGTEDRYVPARFSEQLFAAAKEPKKL
;
A
#
# COMPACT_ATOMS: atom_id res chain seq x y z
N MET A 1 13.99 10.24 -2.61
CA MET A 1 14.42 10.27 -4.03
C MET A 1 15.17 9.01 -4.49
N PHE A 2 15.95 8.34 -3.64
CA PHE A 2 16.77 7.18 -4.02
C PHE A 2 16.00 6.06 -4.76
N ARG A 3 14.87 5.58 -4.20
CA ARG A 3 14.07 4.48 -4.80
C ARG A 3 13.53 4.79 -6.19
N ILE A 4 12.97 6.00 -6.38
CA ILE A 4 12.44 6.45 -7.68
C ILE A 4 13.55 6.48 -8.72
N GLN A 5 14.74 6.98 -8.38
CA GLN A 5 15.88 7.02 -9.29
C GLN A 5 16.35 5.60 -9.68
N GLN A 6 16.41 4.67 -8.71
CA GLN A 6 16.78 3.28 -8.98
C GLN A 6 15.78 2.57 -9.90
N LEU A 7 14.49 2.68 -9.62
CA LEU A 7 13.44 2.09 -10.46
C LEU A 7 13.47 2.68 -11.88
N LYS A 8 13.70 3.99 -12.02
CA LYS A 8 13.89 4.61 -13.34
C LYS A 8 15.13 4.08 -14.05
N ALA A 9 16.26 3.90 -13.36
CA ALA A 9 17.48 3.34 -13.92
C ALA A 9 17.29 1.89 -14.41
N GLN A 10 16.36 1.15 -13.80
CA GLN A 10 15.95 -0.19 -14.22
C GLN A 10 14.94 -0.20 -15.38
N GLY A 11 14.55 0.97 -15.91
CA GLY A 11 13.66 1.11 -17.06
C GLY A 11 12.18 1.26 -16.72
N TYR A 12 11.82 1.45 -15.45
CA TYR A 12 10.42 1.70 -15.07
C TYR A 12 10.02 3.15 -15.26
N SER A 13 8.84 3.37 -15.85
CA SER A 13 8.12 4.64 -15.76
C SER A 13 7.38 4.73 -14.43
N ILE A 14 7.44 5.89 -13.77
CA ILE A 14 6.91 6.08 -12.42
C ILE A 14 5.92 7.23 -12.42
N LEU A 15 4.69 6.95 -12.01
CA LEU A 15 3.73 7.96 -11.56
C LEU A 15 3.82 8.03 -10.03
N ALA A 16 4.44 9.09 -9.52
CA ALA A 16 4.45 9.43 -8.11
C ALA A 16 3.59 10.68 -7.90
N ILE A 17 2.80 10.69 -6.83
CA ILE A 17 1.92 11.80 -6.50
C ILE A 17 2.24 12.34 -5.12
N ASP A 18 2.05 13.64 -4.94
CA ASP A 18 1.86 14.20 -3.61
C ASP A 18 0.38 14.04 -3.26
N TYR A 19 0.07 13.43 -2.11
CA TYR A 19 -1.29 13.42 -1.57
C TYR A 19 -1.73 14.85 -1.25
N ARG A 20 -3.04 15.11 -1.26
CA ARG A 20 -3.58 16.45 -0.96
C ARG A 20 -3.06 16.96 0.38
N GLY A 21 -2.67 18.24 0.43
CA GLY A 21 -2.08 18.86 1.62
C GLY A 21 -0.57 18.61 1.79
N PHE A 22 0.07 17.87 0.89
CA PHE A 22 1.53 17.67 0.85
C PHE A 22 2.15 18.17 -0.46
N GLY A 23 3.45 18.48 -0.41
CA GLY A 23 4.24 18.85 -1.59
C GLY A 23 3.61 19.98 -2.40
N GLN A 24 3.30 19.72 -3.67
CA GLN A 24 2.63 20.68 -4.55
C GLN A 24 1.10 20.49 -4.64
N SER A 25 0.56 19.45 -4.02
CA SER A 25 -0.88 19.16 -4.02
C SER A 25 -1.62 20.02 -2.98
N MET A 26 -2.43 20.97 -3.47
CA MET A 26 -3.26 21.83 -2.62
C MET A 26 -4.34 21.03 -1.88
N GLY A 27 -4.84 21.58 -0.76
CA GLY A 27 -5.93 21.00 0.01
C GLY A 27 -5.70 21.06 1.51
N GLN A 28 -6.66 20.55 2.29
CA GLN A 28 -6.49 20.36 3.72
C GLN A 28 -5.57 19.15 4.00
N LEU A 29 -5.03 19.08 5.22
CA LEU A 29 -4.29 17.91 5.68
C LEU A 29 -5.13 16.64 5.49
N PRO A 30 -4.56 15.57 4.93
CA PRO A 30 -5.35 14.45 4.50
C PRO A 30 -5.71 13.54 5.68
N SER A 31 -6.84 12.87 5.53
CA SER A 31 -7.29 11.72 6.31
C SER A 31 -7.07 10.42 5.51
N GLU A 32 -7.14 9.27 6.17
CA GLU A 32 -7.09 7.95 5.55
C GLU A 32 -8.02 7.85 4.34
N LYS A 33 -9.27 8.25 4.50
CA LYS A 33 -10.26 8.29 3.41
C LYS A 33 -9.77 9.11 2.22
N SER A 34 -9.26 10.32 2.46
CA SER A 34 -8.83 11.20 1.37
C SER A 34 -7.52 10.76 0.73
N VAL A 35 -6.60 10.13 1.47
CA VAL A 35 -5.39 9.53 0.89
C VAL A 35 -5.76 8.38 -0.05
N TYR A 36 -6.74 7.55 0.32
CA TYR A 36 -7.26 6.51 -0.58
C TYR A 36 -7.95 7.10 -1.82
N GLU A 37 -8.71 8.19 -1.67
CA GLU A 37 -9.29 8.90 -2.81
C GLU A 37 -8.22 9.41 -3.79
N ASP A 38 -7.15 10.02 -3.27
CA ASP A 38 -6.04 10.51 -4.09
C ASP A 38 -5.33 9.36 -4.82
N ALA A 39 -5.12 8.23 -4.16
CA ALA A 39 -4.56 7.03 -4.77
C ALA A 39 -5.43 6.50 -5.93
N ARG A 40 -6.76 6.47 -5.75
CA ARG A 40 -7.72 6.12 -6.81
C ARG A 40 -7.63 7.08 -8.00
N ILE A 41 -7.55 8.39 -7.76
CA ILE A 41 -7.44 9.40 -8.83
C ILE A 41 -6.14 9.19 -9.62
N ALA A 42 -5.02 8.97 -8.93
CA ALA A 42 -3.75 8.68 -9.56
C ALA A 42 -3.79 7.37 -10.37
N TRP A 43 -4.48 6.34 -9.86
CA TRP A 43 -4.69 5.10 -10.58
C TRP A 43 -5.48 5.29 -11.88
N GLN A 44 -6.56 6.08 -11.87
CA GLN A 44 -7.29 6.40 -13.09
C GLN A 44 -6.40 7.12 -14.11
N ARG A 45 -5.52 8.02 -13.65
CA ARG A 45 -4.53 8.66 -14.52
C ARG A 45 -3.52 7.64 -15.07
N LEU A 46 -3.06 6.70 -14.25
CA LEU A 46 -2.14 5.64 -14.68
C LEU A 46 -2.77 4.75 -15.76
N LYS A 47 -4.05 4.39 -15.63
CA LYS A 47 -4.78 3.61 -16.66
C LYS A 47 -4.80 4.30 -18.02
N GLN A 48 -4.87 5.63 -18.05
CA GLN A 48 -4.80 6.39 -19.30
C GLN A 48 -3.38 6.42 -19.88
N LEU A 49 -2.38 6.60 -19.02
CA LEU A 49 -0.96 6.66 -19.43
C LEU A 49 -0.40 5.30 -19.85
N GLN A 50 -0.89 4.23 -19.25
CA GLN A 50 -0.53 2.84 -19.58
C GLN A 50 -1.80 2.00 -19.69
N PRO A 51 -2.38 1.86 -20.90
CA PRO A 51 -3.62 1.10 -21.12
C PRO A 51 -3.49 -0.40 -20.85
N ASP A 52 -2.30 -0.99 -20.98
CA ASP A 52 -2.08 -2.42 -20.75
C ASP A 52 -2.02 -2.78 -19.25
N PRO A 53 -3.00 -3.53 -18.68
CA PRO A 53 -2.99 -3.97 -17.28
C PRO A 53 -1.74 -4.75 -16.90
N GLN A 54 -1.18 -5.51 -17.84
CA GLN A 54 0.01 -6.33 -17.59
C GLN A 54 1.28 -5.50 -17.47
N ARG A 55 1.21 -4.18 -17.64
CA ARG A 55 2.34 -3.24 -17.47
C ARG A 55 2.16 -2.29 -16.30
N ARG A 56 1.11 -2.47 -15.50
CA ARG A 56 0.83 -1.64 -14.32
C ARG A 56 1.20 -2.40 -13.04
N LEU A 57 2.04 -1.79 -12.22
CA LEU A 57 2.40 -2.27 -10.89
C LEU A 57 2.00 -1.22 -9.86
N ILE A 58 1.57 -1.67 -8.69
CA ILE A 58 1.33 -0.83 -7.54
C ILE A 58 2.50 -1.03 -6.59
N TYR A 59 3.12 0.07 -6.13
CA TYR A 59 4.21 0.03 -5.18
C TYR A 59 3.90 0.94 -4.00
N GLY A 60 4.10 0.45 -2.78
CA GLY A 60 3.91 1.22 -1.56
C GLY A 60 5.01 0.94 -0.53
N HIS A 61 5.45 2.00 0.16
CA HIS A 61 6.44 1.91 1.23
C HIS A 61 5.90 2.51 2.53
N SER A 62 6.09 1.81 3.65
CA SER A 62 5.60 2.26 4.96
C SER A 62 4.10 2.60 4.90
N LEU A 63 3.68 3.80 5.30
CA LEU A 63 2.28 4.25 5.16
C LEU A 63 1.73 4.09 3.73
N GLY A 64 2.57 4.36 2.71
CA GLY A 64 2.19 4.16 1.31
C GLY A 64 1.92 2.70 0.96
N GLY A 65 2.48 1.75 1.71
CA GLY A 65 2.16 0.32 1.61
C GLY A 65 0.72 0.02 2.04
N ALA A 66 0.25 0.61 3.14
CA ALA A 66 -1.15 0.48 3.56
C ALA A 66 -2.14 1.08 2.54
N VAL A 67 -1.76 2.21 1.93
CA VAL A 67 -2.53 2.83 0.83
C VAL A 67 -2.53 1.96 -0.43
N ALA A 68 -1.39 1.34 -0.75
CA ALA A 68 -1.26 0.43 -1.88
C ALA A 68 -2.08 -0.86 -1.69
N VAL A 69 -2.15 -1.39 -0.45
CA VAL A 69 -3.00 -2.52 -0.09
C VAL A 69 -4.47 -2.16 -0.25
N ASP A 70 -4.90 -0.99 0.23
CA ASP A 70 -6.29 -0.52 0.05
C ASP A 70 -6.69 -0.45 -1.43
N LEU A 71 -5.87 0.20 -2.26
CA LEU A 71 -6.11 0.28 -3.70
C LEU A 71 -6.13 -1.11 -4.36
N ALA A 72 -5.21 -2.00 -4.00
CA ALA A 72 -5.16 -3.34 -4.58
C ALA A 72 -6.35 -4.21 -4.18
N ALA A 73 -6.84 -4.09 -2.94
CA ALA A 73 -8.04 -4.76 -2.46
C ALA A 73 -9.29 -4.27 -3.19
N GLU A 74 -9.44 -2.94 -3.36
CA GLU A 74 -10.54 -2.35 -4.15
C GLU A 74 -10.55 -2.88 -5.58
N LEU A 75 -9.39 -2.95 -6.24
CA LEU A 75 -9.28 -3.51 -7.59
C LEU A 75 -9.56 -5.02 -7.64
N GLY A 76 -9.31 -5.75 -6.56
CA GLY A 76 -9.66 -7.16 -6.42
C GLY A 76 -11.17 -7.35 -6.34
N HIS A 77 -11.84 -6.55 -5.51
CA HIS A 77 -13.30 -6.51 -5.38
C HIS A 77 -13.99 -6.12 -6.68
N ASP A 78 -13.52 -5.07 -7.36
CA ASP A 78 -14.07 -4.65 -8.65
C ASP A 78 -13.96 -5.77 -9.71
N ALA A 79 -12.81 -6.44 -9.77
CA ALA A 79 -12.57 -7.54 -10.70
C ALA A 79 -13.51 -8.73 -10.44
N GLU A 80 -13.71 -9.09 -9.16
CA GLU A 80 -14.65 -10.15 -8.78
C GLU A 80 -16.09 -9.77 -9.12
N LYS A 81 -16.51 -8.56 -8.75
CA LYS A 81 -17.86 -8.03 -9.01
C LYS A 81 -18.19 -7.99 -10.50
N ASP A 82 -17.25 -7.53 -11.33
CA ASP A 82 -17.46 -7.35 -12.76
C ASP A 82 -17.15 -8.62 -13.57
N ASN A 83 -16.74 -9.72 -12.90
CA ASN A 83 -16.26 -10.95 -13.52
C ASN A 83 -15.20 -10.67 -14.61
N ALA A 84 -14.24 -9.80 -14.27
CA ALA A 84 -13.23 -9.27 -15.17
C ALA A 84 -11.82 -9.49 -14.59
N PRO A 85 -10.76 -9.50 -15.44
CA PRO A 85 -9.40 -9.61 -14.93
C PRO A 85 -9.02 -8.35 -14.13
N VAL A 86 -8.23 -8.57 -13.07
CA VAL A 86 -7.68 -7.48 -12.26
C VAL A 86 -6.86 -6.54 -13.12
N GLN A 87 -7.06 -5.24 -12.92
CA GLN A 87 -6.51 -4.20 -13.78
C GLN A 87 -5.04 -3.85 -13.47
N ALA A 88 -4.34 -4.67 -12.68
CA ALA A 88 -2.94 -4.51 -12.30
C ALA A 88 -2.19 -5.85 -12.40
N ARG A 89 -0.91 -5.82 -12.76
CA ARG A 89 -0.04 -7.01 -12.82
C ARG A 89 0.30 -7.54 -11.43
N GLY A 90 0.42 -6.65 -10.45
CA GLY A 90 0.84 -7.03 -9.10
C GLY A 90 1.02 -5.85 -8.16
N LEU A 91 1.09 -6.19 -6.88
CA LEU A 91 1.35 -5.28 -5.76
C LEU A 91 2.74 -5.56 -5.18
N ILE A 92 3.48 -4.51 -4.86
CA ILE A 92 4.74 -4.56 -4.13
C ILE A 92 4.59 -3.68 -2.89
N ILE A 93 4.80 -4.26 -1.71
CA ILE A 93 4.83 -3.52 -0.44
C ILE A 93 6.18 -3.68 0.24
N GLU A 94 6.76 -2.57 0.68
CA GLU A 94 8.08 -2.53 1.31
C GLU A 94 8.01 -1.88 2.70
N SER A 95 8.46 -2.58 3.74
CA SER A 95 8.45 -2.08 5.13
C SER A 95 7.09 -1.54 5.57
N THR A 96 6.00 -2.23 5.20
CA THR A 96 4.64 -1.84 5.60
C THR A 96 4.24 -2.51 6.92
N PHE A 97 3.14 -2.07 7.50
CA PHE A 97 2.62 -2.53 8.78
C PHE A 97 1.21 -3.12 8.64
N THR A 98 0.76 -3.85 9.66
CA THR A 98 -0.59 -4.45 9.74
C THR A 98 -1.68 -3.38 9.86
N ASN A 99 -1.53 -2.45 10.81
CA ASN A 99 -2.37 -1.25 10.94
C ASN A 99 -1.60 -0.13 11.67
N LEU A 100 -2.13 1.09 11.65
CA LEU A 100 -1.48 2.28 12.23
C LEU A 100 -1.32 2.15 13.75
N ALA A 101 -2.26 1.51 14.44
CA ALA A 101 -2.18 1.33 15.89
C ALA A 101 -1.03 0.39 16.28
N ASP A 102 -0.79 -0.65 15.50
CA ASP A 102 0.28 -1.62 15.75
C ASP A 102 1.66 -0.97 15.62
N VAL A 103 1.88 -0.18 14.57
CA VAL A 103 3.15 0.54 14.41
C VAL A 103 3.31 1.66 15.44
N ALA A 104 2.24 2.39 15.79
CA ALA A 104 2.29 3.41 16.84
C ALA A 104 2.64 2.80 18.20
N THR A 105 2.09 1.63 18.53
CA THR A 105 2.41 0.90 19.76
C THR A 105 3.87 0.44 19.77
N ALA A 106 4.36 -0.08 18.65
CA ALA A 106 5.75 -0.51 18.52
C ALA A 106 6.74 0.66 18.69
N LEU A 107 6.42 1.84 18.14
CA LEU A 107 7.27 3.03 18.24
C LEU A 107 7.24 3.69 19.62
N ALA A 108 6.06 3.75 20.24
CA ALA A 108 5.90 4.47 21.49
C ALA A 108 6.47 3.72 22.71
N ASN A 109 6.82 2.43 22.56
CA ASN A 109 7.36 1.56 23.60
C ASN A 109 6.60 1.71 24.95
N THR A 110 5.28 1.84 24.87
CA THR A 110 4.41 2.21 25.99
C THR A 110 3.19 1.30 26.05
N SER A 111 2.69 1.06 27.26
CA SER A 111 1.44 0.34 27.51
C SER A 111 0.19 1.22 27.38
N LEU A 112 0.35 2.49 26.99
CA LEU A 112 -0.79 3.40 26.80
C LEU A 112 -1.70 2.90 25.67
N PRO A 113 -3.02 3.10 25.79
CA PRO A 113 -4.01 2.61 24.84
C PRO A 113 -4.04 3.45 23.54
N VAL A 114 -2.89 3.61 22.86
CA VAL A 114 -2.73 4.40 21.61
C VAL A 114 -3.75 4.01 20.53
N ARG A 115 -4.16 2.75 20.50
CA ARG A 115 -5.22 2.23 19.62
C ARG A 115 -6.54 2.99 19.73
N TRP A 116 -6.89 3.52 20.91
CA TRP A 116 -8.14 4.24 21.16
C TRP A 116 -8.05 5.73 20.80
N LEU A 117 -6.84 6.25 20.60
CA LEU A 117 -6.57 7.64 20.24
C LEU A 117 -6.50 7.85 18.72
N LEU A 118 -6.39 6.76 17.95
CA LEU A 118 -6.26 6.79 16.50
C LEU A 118 -7.62 6.55 15.85
N SER A 119 -8.18 7.60 15.25
CA SER A 119 -9.42 7.51 14.45
C SER A 119 -9.20 6.94 13.05
N GLN A 120 -7.95 6.98 12.56
CA GLN A 120 -7.53 6.46 11.27
C GLN A 120 -6.79 5.13 11.47
N LYS A 121 -7.18 4.09 10.73
CA LYS A 121 -6.71 2.72 10.96
C LYS A 121 -5.57 2.32 10.04
N PHE A 122 -5.65 2.64 8.75
CA PHE A 122 -4.74 2.10 7.72
C PHE A 122 -4.61 0.57 7.82
N ASP A 123 -5.76 -0.10 7.87
CA ASP A 123 -5.86 -1.53 8.15
C ASP A 123 -5.47 -2.38 6.94
N SER A 124 -4.20 -2.76 6.87
CA SER A 124 -3.65 -3.60 5.81
C SER A 124 -3.95 -5.07 6.06
N LEU A 125 -4.00 -5.49 7.32
CA LEU A 125 -4.19 -6.88 7.70
C LEU A 125 -5.60 -7.37 7.33
N ASP A 126 -6.62 -6.57 7.57
CA ASP A 126 -8.00 -6.92 7.21
C ASP A 126 -8.22 -6.94 5.68
N LYS A 127 -7.43 -6.17 4.91
CA LYS A 127 -7.61 -5.99 3.46
C LYS A 127 -6.76 -6.91 2.60
N ILE A 128 -5.65 -7.44 3.12
CA ILE A 128 -4.69 -8.18 2.29
C ILE A 128 -5.28 -9.48 1.71
N ALA A 129 -6.28 -10.04 2.40
CA ALA A 129 -7.01 -11.21 1.93
C ALA A 129 -7.92 -10.93 0.73
N ASP A 130 -8.21 -9.67 0.39
CA ASP A 130 -9.05 -9.29 -0.74
C ASP A 130 -8.23 -9.00 -2.01
N ILE A 131 -6.90 -9.14 -1.95
CA ILE A 131 -6.04 -8.87 -3.09
C ILE A 131 -6.06 -10.06 -4.06
N HIS A 132 -6.48 -9.80 -5.30
CA HIS A 132 -6.65 -10.81 -6.36
C HIS A 132 -5.53 -10.80 -7.42
N MET A 133 -4.36 -10.24 -7.07
CA MET A 133 -3.17 -10.19 -7.92
C MET A 133 -1.94 -10.69 -7.16
N PRO A 134 -0.84 -11.06 -7.86
CA PRO A 134 0.42 -11.38 -7.20
C PRO A 134 0.89 -10.26 -6.26
N VAL A 135 1.31 -10.63 -5.04
CA VAL A 135 1.84 -9.71 -4.04
C VAL A 135 3.28 -10.07 -3.71
N LEU A 136 4.17 -9.07 -3.77
CA LEU A 136 5.54 -9.14 -3.27
C LEU A 136 5.65 -8.31 -1.99
N ILE A 137 6.06 -8.95 -0.90
CA ILE A 137 6.29 -8.32 0.40
C ILE A 137 7.79 -8.28 0.65
N VAL A 138 8.35 -7.10 0.86
CA VAL A 138 9.79 -6.88 1.11
C VAL A 138 9.96 -6.20 2.45
N HIS A 139 10.86 -6.72 3.30
CA HIS A 139 11.11 -6.13 4.61
C HIS A 139 12.58 -6.28 5.02
N GLY A 140 13.17 -5.23 5.60
CA GLY A 140 14.50 -5.30 6.18
C GLY A 140 14.46 -5.85 7.60
N THR A 141 15.21 -6.92 7.89
CA THR A 141 15.23 -7.56 9.23
C THR A 141 15.70 -6.63 10.35
N GLU A 142 16.47 -5.59 10.01
CA GLU A 142 17.00 -4.58 10.94
C GLU A 142 16.13 -3.30 11.02
N ASP A 143 14.90 -3.31 10.49
CA ASP A 143 14.00 -2.16 10.56
C ASP A 143 13.52 -1.94 12.01
N ARG A 144 14.03 -0.87 12.63
CA ARG A 144 13.73 -0.51 14.02
C ARG A 144 12.42 0.28 14.19
N TYR A 145 11.82 0.75 13.09
CA TYR A 145 10.61 1.56 13.12
C TYR A 145 9.38 0.73 12.81
N VAL A 146 9.48 -0.14 11.82
CA VAL A 146 8.43 -1.07 11.42
C VAL A 146 8.99 -2.49 11.55
N PRO A 147 8.76 -3.18 12.67
CA PRO A 147 9.30 -4.52 12.88
C PRO A 147 8.86 -5.52 11.79
N ALA A 148 9.79 -6.38 11.36
CA ALA A 148 9.55 -7.37 10.29
C ALA A 148 8.37 -8.33 10.54
N ARG A 149 8.03 -8.58 11.81
CA ARG A 149 6.85 -9.35 12.23
C ARG A 149 5.54 -8.87 11.58
N PHE A 150 5.42 -7.59 11.22
CA PHE A 150 4.23 -7.10 10.53
C PHE A 150 4.15 -7.63 9.10
N SER A 151 5.26 -7.67 8.38
CA SER A 151 5.30 -8.28 7.04
C SER A 151 5.10 -9.78 7.10
N GLU A 152 5.58 -10.46 8.14
CA GLU A 152 5.30 -11.89 8.37
C GLU A 152 3.81 -12.13 8.60
N GLN A 153 3.15 -11.29 9.41
CA GLN A 153 1.69 -11.35 9.64
C GLN A 153 0.90 -11.10 8.36
N LEU A 154 1.29 -10.10 7.57
CA LEU A 154 0.70 -9.81 6.27
C LEU A 154 0.88 -10.97 5.29
N PHE A 155 2.09 -11.54 5.23
CA PHE A 155 2.36 -12.72 4.41
C PHE A 155 1.47 -13.91 4.82
N ALA A 156 1.32 -14.16 6.13
CA ALA A 156 0.47 -15.24 6.63
C ALA A 156 -1.00 -15.05 6.23
N ALA A 157 -1.50 -13.81 6.27
CA ALA A 157 -2.88 -13.44 5.92
C ALA A 157 -3.14 -13.33 4.40
N ALA A 158 -2.09 -13.22 3.58
CA ALA A 158 -2.23 -13.15 2.13
C ALA A 158 -2.73 -14.48 1.52
N LYS A 159 -3.42 -14.39 0.38
CA LYS A 159 -3.96 -15.54 -0.36
C LYS A 159 -2.87 -16.53 -0.79
N GLU A 160 -3.24 -17.81 -0.83
CA GLU A 160 -2.46 -18.86 -1.47
C GLU A 160 -2.57 -18.78 -3.02
N PRO A 161 -1.59 -19.31 -3.77
CA PRO A 161 -0.33 -19.89 -3.31
C PRO A 161 0.69 -18.82 -2.91
N LYS A 162 1.43 -19.06 -1.81
CA LYS A 162 2.52 -18.18 -1.38
C LYS A 162 3.82 -18.92 -1.06
N LYS A 163 4.94 -18.21 -1.18
CA LYS A 163 6.29 -18.71 -0.91
C LYS A 163 7.10 -17.65 -0.17
N LEU A 164 7.85 -18.08 0.83
CA LEU A 164 8.83 -17.27 1.55
C LEU A 164 10.20 -17.30 0.85
#